data_AF-A0A3D9JS69-F1
#
_entry.id   AF-A0A3D9JS69-F1
#
_cell.length_a   1.000
_cell.length_b   1.000
_cell.length_c   1.000
_cell.angle_alpha   90.00
_cell.angle_beta   90.00
_cell.angle_gamma   90.00
#
_symmetry.space_group_name_H-M   'P 1'
#
loop_
_entity.id
_entity.type
_entity.pdbx_description
1 polymer ?
#
loop_
_entity_poly.entity_id
_entity_poly.type
_entity_poly.pdbx_seq_one_letter_code
_entity_poly.pdbx_strand_id
1 'polypeptide(L)'
;MLKRWIIVTCVMLMLIPAWTDAPGVQAASKLLYDGSSNSEQQKALASVNELRRQMGLNEVKLDSALTKAAINHARYANAYYTLKSTGNLSAEEKGRKFYTQPTAEERAAAAGYSGAGDILETVYMKERAYDEFDMASEIYELSLDHERREVMLTPRVSAIGIARVGKATVIVGAANVEDVMTAPVTVSVYPYDGMKKTWAGYFGMGDPQNLYQGMGTTLTIFSSRRDVSDIKASLSTLAGNRHIRIPLIVEKLGSGYGYVLTAQRQLRGDREYTAEVSFQSGGQSMVKKWSFRTSNFQYQLNFDDMPLMHAPPLYIANGSSEVPMRYLFELFGARVEWNKSTRTITAVKNELSLKMTIDSHTAYLNGQAVPLDSPPHLYVYTTYVPLRFISEAFGYEVEYHPADQSIDIWTELVDNPKVDSE
;
A
#
# COMPACT_ATOMS: atom_id res chain seq x y z
N MET A 1 -44.43 69.35 0.18
CA MET A 1 -44.51 68.03 0.82
C MET A 1 -44.55 66.97 -0.26
N LEU A 2 -43.46 66.21 -0.47
CA LEU A 2 -43.44 64.84 -1.00
C LEU A 2 -41.98 64.35 -0.93
N LYS A 3 -41.70 63.31 -0.14
CA LYS A 3 -40.38 62.65 -0.07
C LYS A 3 -40.30 61.55 -1.13
N ARG A 4 -39.21 61.53 -1.90
CA ARG A 4 -38.77 60.40 -2.73
C ARG A 4 -37.35 60.00 -2.30
N TRP A 5 -37.14 58.70 -2.22
CA TRP A 5 -35.90 57.99 -1.89
C TRP A 5 -34.89 58.03 -3.02
N ILE A 6 -33.57 58.11 -2.74
CA ILE A 6 -32.48 57.42 -3.48
C ILE A 6 -31.34 57.06 -2.51
N ILE A 7 -30.86 55.84 -2.67
CA ILE A 7 -29.78 55.11 -1.97
C ILE A 7 -28.40 55.72 -2.26
N VAL A 8 -27.52 55.79 -1.24
CA VAL A 8 -26.07 55.88 -1.46
C VAL A 8 -25.36 54.88 -0.56
N THR A 9 -24.68 53.95 -1.22
CA THR A 9 -23.84 52.88 -0.69
C THR A 9 -22.57 53.45 -0.05
N CYS A 10 -22.30 53.16 1.22
CA CYS A 10 -21.04 53.53 1.86
C CYS A 10 -19.92 52.57 1.45
N VAL A 11 -18.99 53.07 0.64
CA VAL A 11 -17.66 52.48 0.41
C VAL A 11 -16.75 52.99 1.53
N MET A 12 -16.33 52.10 2.45
CA MET A 12 -15.22 52.40 3.36
C MET A 12 -13.90 52.11 2.64
N LEU A 13 -13.24 53.17 2.18
CA LEU A 13 -11.84 53.19 1.80
C LEU A 13 -10.99 53.19 3.08
N MET A 14 -10.31 52.08 3.38
CA MET A 14 -9.14 52.10 4.26
C MET A 14 -7.87 52.08 3.40
N LEU A 15 -7.13 53.17 3.50
CA LEU A 15 -5.81 53.39 2.95
C LEU A 15 -4.82 52.36 3.50
N ILE A 16 -4.26 51.53 2.62
CA ILE A 16 -3.07 50.72 2.93
C ILE A 16 -1.85 51.57 2.56
N PRO A 17 -0.92 51.84 3.49
CA PRO A 17 0.29 52.60 3.17
C PRO A 17 1.17 51.79 2.22
N ALA A 18 1.70 52.47 1.20
CA ALA A 18 2.72 51.94 0.31
C ALA A 18 3.99 51.61 1.12
N TRP A 19 4.20 50.32 1.38
CA TRP A 19 5.46 49.81 1.90
C TRP A 19 6.33 49.38 0.73
N THR A 20 7.30 50.25 0.45
CA THR A 20 8.66 49.98 -0.05
C THR A 20 8.90 48.65 -0.75
N ASP A 21 9.30 48.74 -2.03
CA ASP A 21 9.94 47.67 -2.78
C ASP A 21 10.94 46.91 -1.91
N ALA A 22 10.60 45.67 -1.58
CA ALA A 22 11.56 44.75 -0.99
C ALA A 22 12.73 44.63 -1.99
N PRO A 23 13.99 44.78 -1.55
CA PRO A 23 15.13 44.61 -2.43
C PRO A 23 15.00 43.24 -3.08
N GLY A 24 15.06 43.24 -4.41
CA GLY A 24 14.84 42.05 -5.22
C GLY A 24 15.55 40.87 -4.59
N VAL A 25 14.77 39.85 -4.23
CA VAL A 25 15.31 38.53 -3.99
C VAL A 25 15.93 38.14 -5.32
N GLN A 26 17.22 38.42 -5.45
CA GLN A 26 18.07 37.77 -6.39
C GLN A 26 17.85 36.30 -6.05
N ALA A 27 17.03 35.63 -6.86
CA ALA A 27 16.90 34.19 -6.82
C ALA A 27 18.29 33.66 -7.13
N ALA A 28 19.09 33.51 -6.08
CA ALA A 28 20.30 32.72 -6.13
C ALA A 28 19.80 31.36 -6.58
N SER A 29 20.03 31.04 -7.85
CA SER A 29 19.82 29.74 -8.44
C SER A 29 20.79 28.78 -7.76
N LYS A 30 20.52 28.46 -6.49
CA LYS A 30 21.19 27.38 -5.80
C LYS A 30 20.69 26.14 -6.52
N LEU A 31 21.51 25.58 -7.41
CA LEU A 31 21.30 24.23 -7.90
C LEU A 31 21.31 23.34 -6.66
N LEU A 32 20.13 22.93 -6.22
CA LEU A 32 19.95 22.49 -4.84
C LEU A 32 20.50 21.09 -4.55
N TYR A 33 20.92 20.35 -5.57
CA TYR A 33 21.81 19.19 -5.47
C TYR A 33 22.14 18.81 -6.92
N ASP A 34 23.42 18.82 -7.32
CA ASP A 34 23.86 18.58 -8.72
C ASP A 34 24.43 17.17 -8.94
N GLY A 35 24.25 16.32 -7.92
CA GLY A 35 24.75 14.95 -7.86
C GLY A 35 26.18 14.81 -7.32
N SER A 36 26.88 15.90 -6.99
CA SER A 36 28.32 15.84 -6.62
C SER A 36 28.60 15.75 -5.12
N SER A 37 27.59 15.78 -4.25
CA SER A 37 27.80 15.77 -2.80
C SER A 37 27.93 14.35 -2.26
N ASN A 38 29.19 13.97 -2.00
CA ASN A 38 29.55 12.68 -1.43
C ASN A 38 28.83 12.40 -0.09
N SER A 39 28.58 13.41 0.76
CA SER A 39 27.97 13.17 2.08
C SER A 39 26.55 12.63 1.98
N GLU A 40 25.74 13.13 1.06
CA GLU A 40 24.35 12.65 0.87
C GLU A 40 24.32 11.28 0.18
N GLN A 41 25.23 11.02 -0.76
CA GLN A 41 25.39 9.69 -1.36
C GLN A 41 25.77 8.64 -0.31
N GLN A 42 26.64 8.99 0.64
CA GLN A 42 27.02 8.10 1.75
C GLN A 42 25.85 7.85 2.71
N LYS A 43 25.02 8.87 2.99
CA LYS A 43 23.79 8.68 3.77
C LYS A 43 22.82 7.72 3.07
N ALA A 44 22.62 7.90 1.77
CA ALA A 44 21.80 7.00 0.96
C ALA A 44 22.36 5.56 0.98
N LEU A 45 23.67 5.41 0.76
CA LEU A 45 24.35 4.11 0.83
C LEU A 45 24.15 3.45 2.19
N ALA A 46 24.29 4.21 3.28
CA ALA A 46 24.08 3.70 4.64
C ALA A 46 22.65 3.17 4.84
N SER A 47 21.63 3.89 4.34
CA SER A 47 20.23 3.42 4.36
C SER A 47 20.03 2.16 3.52
N VAL A 48 20.63 2.07 2.32
CA VAL A 48 20.57 0.86 1.49
C VAL A 48 21.20 -0.32 2.22
N ASN A 49 22.38 -0.14 2.79
CA ASN A 49 23.09 -1.21 3.50
C ASN A 49 22.39 -1.61 4.79
N GLU A 50 21.68 -0.70 5.47
CA GLU A 50 20.83 -1.07 6.61
C GLU A 50 19.70 -2.02 6.19
N LEU A 51 18.97 -1.71 5.11
CA LEU A 51 17.95 -2.61 4.57
C LEU A 51 18.55 -3.97 4.16
N ARG A 52 19.72 -3.95 3.49
CA ARG A 52 20.41 -5.17 3.08
C ARG A 52 20.82 -6.03 4.27
N ARG A 53 21.37 -5.44 5.34
CA ARG A 53 21.68 -6.17 6.59
C ARG A 53 20.44 -6.82 7.21
N GLN A 54 19.33 -6.09 7.28
CA GLN A 54 18.05 -6.61 7.81
C GLN A 54 17.51 -7.80 7.01
N MET A 55 17.87 -7.89 5.72
CA MET A 55 17.51 -8.98 4.82
C MET A 55 18.57 -10.10 4.74
N GLY A 56 19.67 -10.00 5.49
CA GLY A 56 20.79 -10.94 5.41
C GLY A 56 21.59 -10.87 4.10
N LEU A 57 21.56 -9.73 3.41
CA LEU A 57 22.30 -9.49 2.19
C LEU A 57 23.67 -8.88 2.46
N ASN A 58 24.62 -9.14 1.55
CA ASN A 58 25.92 -8.48 1.57
C ASN A 58 25.77 -6.98 1.35
N GLU A 59 26.51 -6.17 2.11
CA GLU A 59 26.59 -4.73 1.85
C GLU A 59 27.19 -4.43 0.48
N VAL A 60 26.72 -3.33 -0.11
CA VAL A 60 27.21 -2.81 -1.38
C VAL A 60 28.07 -1.58 -1.14
N LYS A 61 28.88 -1.23 -2.14
CA LYS A 61 29.72 -0.03 -2.13
C LYS A 61 29.33 0.91 -3.26
N LEU A 62 29.62 2.20 -3.06
CA LEU A 62 29.54 3.16 -4.15
C LEU A 62 30.66 2.88 -5.15
N ASP A 63 30.28 2.70 -6.41
CA ASP A 63 31.19 2.63 -7.55
C ASP A 63 31.22 3.98 -8.27
N SER A 64 32.42 4.46 -8.62
CA SER A 64 32.59 5.80 -9.19
C SER A 64 32.01 5.93 -10.60
N ALA A 65 32.07 4.87 -11.41
CA ALA A 65 31.51 4.86 -12.75
C ALA A 65 29.98 4.74 -12.71
N LEU A 66 29.43 3.86 -11.88
CA LEU A 66 27.98 3.77 -11.67
C LEU A 66 27.42 5.08 -11.10
N THR A 67 28.13 5.71 -10.17
CA THR A 67 27.75 7.02 -9.61
C THR A 67 27.74 8.09 -10.70
N LYS A 68 28.76 8.12 -11.57
CA LYS A 68 28.80 9.03 -12.71
C LYS A 68 27.65 8.78 -13.68
N ALA A 69 27.29 7.52 -13.95
CA ALA A 69 26.12 7.17 -14.76
C ALA A 69 24.82 7.67 -14.12
N ALA A 70 24.64 7.46 -12.80
CA ALA A 70 23.48 7.95 -12.05
C ALA A 70 23.37 9.49 -12.12
N ILE A 71 24.47 10.23 -11.94
CA ILE A 71 24.49 11.70 -12.02
C ILE A 71 24.07 12.17 -13.41
N ASN A 72 24.65 11.57 -14.46
CA ASN A 72 24.33 11.94 -15.85
C ASN A 72 22.85 11.69 -16.15
N HIS A 73 22.34 10.52 -15.78
CA HIS A 73 20.95 10.20 -16.04
C HIS A 73 19.99 11.04 -15.19
N ALA A 74 20.34 11.36 -13.94
CA ALA A 74 19.55 12.28 -13.10
C ALA A 74 19.48 13.69 -13.73
N ARG A 75 20.55 14.18 -14.36
CA ARG A 75 20.52 15.46 -15.11
C ARG A 75 19.56 15.40 -16.30
N TYR A 76 19.58 14.30 -17.05
CA TYR A 76 18.66 14.06 -18.14
C TYR A 76 17.21 13.98 -17.64
N ALA A 77 16.93 13.13 -16.65
CA ALA A 77 15.62 12.94 -16.05
C ALA A 77 15.05 14.25 -15.48
N ASN A 78 15.86 15.03 -14.77
CA ASN A 78 15.46 16.33 -14.25
C ASN A 78 15.06 17.32 -15.36
N ALA A 79 15.71 17.26 -16.52
CA ALA A 79 15.44 18.14 -17.64
C ALA A 79 14.15 17.76 -18.41
N TYR A 80 13.80 16.47 -18.46
CA TYR A 80 12.74 15.98 -19.37
C TYR A 80 11.54 15.34 -18.70
N TYR A 81 11.64 14.88 -17.45
CA TYR A 81 10.55 14.19 -16.77
C TYR A 81 9.89 15.07 -15.71
N THR A 82 8.66 14.73 -15.37
CA THR A 82 7.85 15.36 -14.32
C THR A 82 7.34 14.29 -13.37
N LEU A 83 6.71 14.70 -12.27
CA LEU A 83 6.01 13.76 -11.39
C LEU A 83 4.96 12.89 -12.10
N LYS A 84 4.37 13.42 -13.18
CA LYS A 84 3.30 12.76 -13.92
C LYS A 84 3.85 11.90 -15.07
N SER A 85 5.17 11.86 -15.25
CA SER A 85 5.77 11.04 -16.29
C SER A 85 5.55 9.57 -15.96
N THR A 86 4.99 8.85 -16.93
CA THR A 86 4.73 7.41 -16.85
C THR A 86 5.58 6.67 -17.89
N GLY A 87 5.66 5.34 -17.77
CA GLY A 87 6.41 4.49 -18.69
C GLY A 87 7.90 4.35 -18.34
N ASN A 88 8.72 4.01 -19.33
CA ASN A 88 10.14 3.73 -19.13
C ASN A 88 10.95 5.02 -18.95
N LEU A 89 11.20 5.40 -17.70
CA LEU A 89 12.04 6.56 -17.36
C LEU A 89 13.54 6.27 -17.46
N SER A 90 13.94 5.00 -17.59
CA SER A 90 15.34 4.57 -17.70
C SER A 90 15.94 4.74 -19.10
N ALA A 91 15.14 5.12 -20.09
CA ALA A 91 15.61 5.36 -21.45
C ALA A 91 16.07 6.82 -21.66
N GLU A 92 17.11 7.03 -22.46
CA GLU A 92 17.47 8.36 -22.99
C GLU A 92 17.25 8.45 -24.50
N GLU A 93 16.73 9.59 -24.95
CA GLU A 93 16.52 9.85 -26.37
C GLU A 93 17.70 10.62 -26.97
N LYS A 94 18.28 10.05 -28.04
CA LYS A 94 19.42 10.64 -28.74
C LYS A 94 19.10 12.04 -29.27
N GLY A 95 20.03 12.97 -29.07
CA GLY A 95 19.92 14.37 -29.53
C GLY A 95 19.36 15.35 -28.49
N ARG A 96 18.89 14.85 -27.34
CA ARG A 96 18.51 15.69 -26.19
C ARG A 96 19.73 16.15 -25.39
N LYS A 97 19.60 17.28 -24.69
CA LYS A 97 20.63 17.79 -23.76
C LYS A 97 20.86 16.76 -22.65
N PHE A 98 22.10 16.59 -22.21
CA PHE A 98 22.48 15.56 -21.22
C PHE A 98 22.32 14.10 -21.68
N TYR A 99 21.95 13.85 -22.94
CA TYR A 99 22.02 12.51 -23.50
C TYR A 99 23.44 11.95 -23.40
N THR A 100 23.54 10.71 -22.94
CA THR A 100 24.77 9.94 -22.86
C THR A 100 24.63 8.67 -23.69
N GLN A 101 23.71 7.77 -23.33
CA GLN A 101 23.42 6.53 -24.05
C GLN A 101 21.97 6.06 -23.79
N PRO A 102 21.36 5.26 -24.69
CA PRO A 102 19.93 5.00 -24.62
C PRO A 102 19.53 4.09 -23.45
N THR A 103 20.37 3.12 -23.07
CA THR A 103 20.09 2.18 -21.97
C THR A 103 20.98 2.42 -20.74
N ALA A 104 20.52 1.98 -19.56
CA ALA A 104 21.30 2.06 -18.32
C ALA A 104 22.65 1.32 -18.42
N GLU A 105 22.68 0.18 -19.11
CA GLU A 105 23.90 -0.60 -19.36
C GLU A 105 24.92 0.18 -20.20
N GLU A 106 24.49 0.75 -21.33
CA GLU A 106 25.37 1.54 -22.18
C GLU A 106 25.81 2.83 -21.47
N ARG A 107 24.97 3.44 -20.62
CA ARG A 107 25.35 4.59 -19.80
C ARG A 107 26.40 4.25 -18.76
N ALA A 108 26.27 3.11 -18.09
CA ALA A 108 27.28 2.62 -17.16
C ALA A 108 28.62 2.39 -17.86
N ALA A 109 28.60 1.72 -19.03
CA ALA A 109 29.79 1.49 -19.84
C ALA A 109 30.44 2.80 -20.30
N ALA A 110 29.65 3.76 -20.82
CA ALA A 110 30.13 5.08 -21.22
C ALA A 110 30.67 5.92 -20.04
N ALA A 111 30.19 5.67 -18.83
CA ALA A 111 30.72 6.28 -17.61
C ALA A 111 32.04 5.66 -17.14
N GLY A 112 32.45 4.52 -17.72
CA GLY A 112 33.70 3.81 -17.42
C GLY A 112 33.51 2.54 -16.60
N TYR A 113 32.28 2.06 -16.40
CA TYR A 113 32.03 0.81 -15.69
C TYR A 113 32.42 -0.36 -16.59
N SER A 114 33.19 -1.30 -16.04
CA SER A 114 33.72 -2.46 -16.78
C SER A 114 33.41 -3.79 -16.08
N GLY A 115 32.56 -3.77 -15.04
CA GLY A 115 32.13 -4.98 -14.36
C GLY A 115 31.21 -5.81 -15.26
N ALA A 116 31.33 -7.13 -15.14
CA ALA A 116 30.46 -8.06 -15.83
C ALA A 116 29.15 -8.26 -15.05
N GLY A 117 28.01 -8.26 -15.75
CA GLY A 117 26.71 -8.48 -15.13
C GLY A 117 25.61 -7.62 -15.71
N ASP A 118 24.44 -7.70 -15.09
CA ASP A 118 23.31 -6.85 -15.47
C ASP A 118 23.40 -5.49 -14.76
N ILE A 119 22.91 -4.46 -15.44
CA ILE A 119 22.67 -3.16 -14.84
C ILE A 119 21.18 -3.02 -14.55
N LEU A 120 20.87 -2.80 -13.27
CA LEU A 120 19.55 -2.45 -12.78
C LEU A 120 19.50 -0.94 -12.53
N GLU A 121 18.35 -0.32 -12.76
CA GLU A 121 18.16 1.10 -12.51
C GLU A 121 16.77 1.39 -11.97
N THR A 122 16.68 2.37 -11.07
CA THR A 122 15.42 3.03 -10.73
C THR A 122 15.56 4.53 -10.91
N VAL A 123 14.52 5.15 -11.46
CA VAL A 123 14.41 6.60 -11.64
C VAL A 123 13.17 7.07 -10.90
N TYR A 124 13.35 8.01 -9.98
CA TYR A 124 12.29 8.56 -9.17
C TYR A 124 12.22 10.06 -9.33
N MET A 125 11.02 10.56 -9.66
CA MET A 125 10.74 11.97 -9.83
C MET A 125 9.97 12.48 -8.62
N LYS A 126 10.40 13.60 -8.03
CA LYS A 126 9.77 14.20 -6.86
C LYS A 126 9.78 15.74 -6.88
N GLU A 127 8.63 16.39 -6.73
CA GLU A 127 8.56 17.83 -6.43
C GLU A 127 8.67 18.01 -4.91
N ARG A 128 9.77 18.56 -4.42
CA ARG A 128 9.85 19.10 -3.05
C ARG A 128 10.67 20.39 -3.05
N ALA A 129 10.37 21.28 -2.09
CA ALA A 129 11.31 22.29 -1.63
C ALA A 129 12.55 21.53 -1.09
N TYR A 130 13.72 21.91 -1.59
CA TYR A 130 14.91 21.06 -1.64
C TYR A 130 15.68 20.92 -0.31
N ASP A 131 15.09 21.39 0.77
CA ASP A 131 15.69 21.66 2.07
C ASP A 131 15.12 20.80 3.20
N GLU A 132 14.09 19.97 2.95
CA GLU A 132 13.37 19.30 4.04
C GLU A 132 13.86 17.88 4.38
N PHE A 133 14.52 17.14 3.46
CA PHE A 133 14.95 15.75 3.73
C PHE A 133 16.25 15.33 3.01
N ASP A 134 17.06 14.55 3.71
CA ASP A 134 18.29 13.95 3.20
C ASP A 134 18.03 12.72 2.31
N MET A 135 19.04 12.28 1.56
CA MET A 135 18.89 11.11 0.70
C MET A 135 18.71 9.79 1.49
N ALA A 136 19.05 9.75 2.79
CA ALA A 136 18.76 8.59 3.62
C ALA A 136 17.25 8.35 3.78
N SER A 137 16.49 9.42 3.99
CA SER A 137 15.02 9.39 4.08
C SER A 137 14.38 9.02 2.75
N GLU A 138 14.98 9.45 1.64
CA GLU A 138 14.52 9.13 0.29
C GLU A 138 14.67 7.64 -0.05
N ILE A 139 15.79 7.00 0.36
CA ILE A 139 15.94 5.54 0.24
C ILE A 139 14.84 4.79 0.98
N TYR A 140 14.45 5.25 2.18
CA TYR A 140 13.35 4.65 2.92
C TYR A 140 12.03 4.76 2.13
N GLU A 141 11.70 5.93 1.60
CA GLU A 141 10.50 6.08 0.77
C GLU A 141 10.53 5.21 -0.50
N LEU A 142 11.66 5.15 -1.20
CA LEU A 142 11.85 4.28 -2.36
C LEU A 142 11.67 2.81 -1.99
N SER A 143 12.12 2.41 -0.80
CA SER A 143 11.92 1.05 -0.31
C SER A 143 10.45 0.70 -0.04
N LEU A 144 9.54 1.68 0.02
CA LEU A 144 8.10 1.40 0.13
C LEU A 144 7.48 1.03 -1.22
N ASP A 145 8.10 1.40 -2.35
CA ASP A 145 7.62 1.07 -3.70
C ASP A 145 8.32 -0.20 -4.23
N HIS A 146 7.53 -1.21 -4.61
CA HIS A 146 8.06 -2.53 -4.97
C HIS A 146 8.96 -2.53 -6.21
N GLU A 147 8.67 -1.70 -7.22
CA GLU A 147 9.50 -1.63 -8.43
C GLU A 147 10.84 -0.96 -8.13
N ARG A 148 10.88 -0.05 -7.14
CA ARG A 148 12.07 0.73 -6.80
C ARG A 148 13.03 0.00 -5.86
N ARG A 149 12.57 -1.08 -5.20
CA ARG A 149 13.37 -1.95 -4.33
C ARG A 149 14.43 -2.74 -5.08
N GLU A 150 14.17 -3.11 -6.34
CA GLU A 150 14.91 -4.17 -7.03
C GLU A 150 16.42 -3.88 -7.13
N VAL A 151 16.78 -2.66 -7.53
CA VAL A 151 18.18 -2.21 -7.64
C VAL A 151 18.92 -2.22 -6.30
N MET A 152 18.20 -2.07 -5.18
CA MET A 152 18.79 -2.01 -3.85
C MET A 152 18.85 -3.40 -3.17
N LEU A 153 17.85 -4.24 -3.42
CA LEU A 153 17.56 -5.42 -2.60
C LEU A 153 17.74 -6.76 -3.33
N THR A 154 18.08 -6.75 -4.62
CA THR A 154 18.45 -7.98 -5.34
C THR A 154 19.76 -8.56 -4.76
N PRO A 155 19.83 -9.87 -4.43
CA PRO A 155 20.97 -10.46 -3.74
C PRO A 155 22.32 -10.27 -4.44
N ARG A 156 22.33 -10.28 -5.78
CA ARG A 156 23.54 -10.21 -6.61
C ARG A 156 24.07 -8.80 -6.85
N VAL A 157 23.32 -7.78 -6.46
CA VAL A 157 23.81 -6.39 -6.56
C VAL A 157 25.01 -6.27 -5.63
N SER A 158 26.15 -5.90 -6.20
CA SER A 158 27.46 -5.86 -5.52
C SER A 158 28.02 -4.44 -5.39
N ALA A 159 27.62 -3.56 -6.29
CA ALA A 159 28.03 -2.18 -6.36
C ALA A 159 26.89 -1.30 -6.88
N ILE A 160 26.84 -0.05 -6.43
CA ILE A 160 25.77 0.87 -6.80
C ILE A 160 26.31 2.28 -7.03
N GLY A 161 25.61 3.06 -7.85
CA GLY A 161 25.73 4.51 -7.95
C GLY A 161 24.42 5.16 -7.55
N ILE A 162 24.50 6.23 -6.76
CA ILE A 162 23.32 6.97 -6.30
C ILE A 162 23.51 8.43 -6.66
N ALA A 163 22.52 9.05 -7.27
CA ALA A 163 22.52 10.48 -7.51
C ALA A 163 21.13 11.07 -7.35
N ARG A 164 21.09 12.29 -6.82
CA ARG A 164 19.94 13.18 -6.96
C ARG A 164 20.39 14.35 -7.81
N VAL A 165 19.53 14.87 -8.68
CA VAL A 165 19.75 16.11 -9.43
C VAL A 165 18.40 16.78 -9.59
N GLY A 166 18.23 17.95 -8.99
CA GLY A 166 16.93 18.61 -9.04
C GLY A 166 15.83 17.70 -8.45
N LYS A 167 14.76 17.49 -9.22
CA LYS A 167 13.62 16.61 -8.89
C LYS A 167 13.85 15.12 -9.19
N ALA A 168 15.02 14.74 -9.71
CA ALA A 168 15.29 13.37 -10.12
C ALA A 168 16.26 12.67 -9.17
N THR A 169 15.91 11.48 -8.70
CA THR A 169 16.80 10.57 -8.00
C THR A 169 16.96 9.30 -8.82
N VAL A 170 18.21 8.91 -9.05
CA VAL A 170 18.58 7.74 -9.85
C VAL A 170 19.50 6.86 -9.02
N ILE A 171 19.17 5.56 -8.98
CA ILE A 171 20.04 4.51 -8.42
C ILE A 171 20.35 3.55 -9.55
N VAL A 172 21.64 3.31 -9.79
CA VAL A 172 22.13 2.31 -10.74
C VAL A 172 22.85 1.23 -9.94
N GLY A 173 22.49 -0.03 -10.13
CA GLY A 173 23.09 -1.17 -9.42
C GLY A 173 23.66 -2.17 -10.43
N ALA A 174 24.84 -2.70 -10.13
CA ALA A 174 25.43 -3.78 -10.91
C ALA A 174 25.22 -5.11 -10.20
N ALA A 175 24.52 -6.03 -10.88
CA ALA A 175 24.30 -7.39 -10.44
C ALA A 175 25.35 -8.31 -11.07
N ASN A 176 26.28 -8.82 -10.25
CA ASN A 176 27.39 -9.66 -10.72
C ASN A 176 26.91 -10.89 -11.49
N VAL A 177 27.69 -11.37 -12.47
CA VAL A 177 27.51 -12.71 -13.04
C VAL A 177 27.94 -13.78 -12.01
N GLU A 178 27.04 -14.66 -11.62
CA GLU A 178 27.34 -15.88 -10.88
C GLU A 178 27.27 -17.07 -11.83
N ASP A 179 28.16 -18.04 -11.61
CA ASP A 179 28.04 -19.34 -12.24
C ASP A 179 26.78 -20.05 -11.69
N VAL A 180 25.76 -20.12 -12.54
CA VAL A 180 24.45 -20.71 -12.25
C VAL A 180 24.58 -22.19 -11.88
N MET A 181 25.69 -22.86 -12.22
CA MET A 181 25.92 -24.27 -11.90
C MET A 181 26.45 -24.50 -10.48
N THR A 182 27.08 -23.51 -9.85
CA THR A 182 27.81 -23.71 -8.58
C THR A 182 27.37 -22.79 -7.44
N ALA A 183 26.84 -21.59 -7.73
CA ALA A 183 26.42 -20.65 -6.69
C ALA A 183 25.04 -21.02 -6.11
N PRO A 184 24.84 -21.09 -4.78
CA PRO A 184 23.53 -21.39 -4.20
C PRO A 184 22.50 -20.30 -4.54
N VAL A 185 21.24 -20.70 -4.73
CA VAL A 185 20.14 -19.74 -4.91
C VAL A 185 19.95 -18.96 -3.61
N THR A 186 20.13 -17.64 -3.67
CA THR A 186 19.85 -16.77 -2.54
C THR A 186 18.59 -15.96 -2.82
N VAL A 187 17.84 -15.69 -1.76
CA VAL A 187 16.55 -15.01 -1.82
C VAL A 187 16.49 -13.95 -0.74
N SER A 188 16.07 -12.76 -1.12
CA SER A 188 15.71 -11.68 -0.20
C SER A 188 14.21 -11.40 -0.28
N VAL A 189 13.63 -10.99 0.85
CA VAL A 189 12.19 -10.73 0.97
C VAL A 189 11.95 -9.38 1.63
N TYR A 190 10.96 -8.66 1.12
CA TYR A 190 10.45 -7.44 1.73
C TYR A 190 8.92 -7.55 1.86
N PRO A 191 8.31 -7.28 3.01
CA PRO A 191 8.93 -6.96 4.31
C PRO A 191 9.93 -8.03 4.73
N TYR A 192 11.03 -7.63 5.36
CA TYR A 192 12.05 -8.58 5.82
C TYR A 192 11.55 -9.35 7.04
N ASP A 193 12.22 -10.45 7.36
CA ASP A 193 11.81 -11.32 8.48
C ASP A 193 11.88 -10.56 9.82
N GLY A 194 10.79 -10.61 10.58
CA GLY A 194 10.62 -9.86 11.82
C GLY A 194 10.34 -8.36 11.64
N MET A 195 10.14 -7.86 10.41
CA MET A 195 9.81 -6.45 10.17
C MET A 195 8.50 -6.07 10.88
N LYS A 196 8.52 -4.95 11.60
CA LYS A 196 7.35 -4.41 12.32
C LYS A 196 6.88 -3.12 11.65
N LYS A 197 5.61 -2.78 11.88
CA LYS A 197 4.97 -1.57 11.32
C LYS A 197 5.03 -1.56 9.78
N THR A 198 4.81 -2.72 9.20
CA THR A 198 4.65 -2.85 7.75
C THR A 198 3.32 -2.24 7.34
N TRP A 199 3.32 -1.36 6.34
CA TRP A 199 2.07 -0.85 5.80
C TRP A 199 1.22 -1.98 5.22
N ALA A 200 -0.07 -2.00 5.53
CA ALA A 200 -0.98 -2.93 4.92
C ALA A 200 -2.02 -2.17 4.10
N GLY A 201 -1.75 -2.00 2.81
CA GLY A 201 -2.60 -1.29 1.86
C GLY A 201 -1.84 -0.81 0.62
N TYR A 202 -2.55 -0.37 -0.41
CA TYR A 202 -1.97 0.15 -1.65
C TYR A 202 -1.56 1.63 -1.54
N PHE A 203 -0.36 1.95 -2.04
CA PHE A 203 0.14 3.32 -2.18
C PHE A 203 -0.28 3.86 -3.56
N GLY A 204 -1.54 4.29 -3.69
CA GLY A 204 -2.00 4.92 -4.93
C GLY A 204 -3.39 5.53 -4.78
N MET A 205 -3.57 6.70 -5.39
CA MET A 205 -4.79 7.53 -5.37
C MET A 205 -6.00 6.80 -6.00
N GLY A 206 -6.55 5.81 -5.31
CA GLY A 206 -7.83 5.20 -5.63
C GLY A 206 -8.93 5.79 -4.76
N ASP A 207 -10.13 5.93 -5.34
CA ASP A 207 -11.36 6.29 -4.64
C ASP A 207 -11.55 5.39 -3.40
N PRO A 208 -11.54 5.96 -2.18
CA PRO A 208 -11.81 5.25 -0.93
C PRO A 208 -13.31 4.96 -0.80
N GLN A 209 -13.98 4.54 -1.87
CA GLN A 209 -15.25 3.82 -1.85
C GLN A 209 -15.17 2.55 -2.73
N ASN A 210 -14.12 2.44 -3.55
CA ASN A 210 -13.89 1.37 -4.53
C ASN A 210 -12.48 0.82 -4.37
N LEU A 211 -12.26 0.07 -3.29
CA LEU A 211 -11.08 -0.76 -3.20
C LEU A 211 -11.22 -1.92 -4.17
N TYR A 212 -10.42 -1.89 -5.24
CA TYR A 212 -10.34 -2.99 -6.17
C TYR A 212 -9.87 -4.24 -5.42
N GLN A 213 -10.66 -5.33 -5.47
CA GLN A 213 -10.14 -6.66 -5.16
C GLN A 213 -8.83 -6.85 -5.92
N GLY A 214 -7.72 -7.08 -5.21
CA GLY A 214 -6.40 -7.24 -5.83
C GLY A 214 -5.42 -6.06 -5.70
N MET A 215 -5.73 -4.99 -4.97
CA MET A 215 -4.74 -3.97 -4.55
C MET A 215 -4.32 -4.15 -3.08
N GLY A 216 -4.12 -5.40 -2.64
CA GLY A 216 -3.69 -5.70 -1.28
C GLY A 216 -2.24 -5.31 -1.00
N THR A 217 -1.80 -5.48 0.25
CA THR A 217 -0.40 -5.35 0.65
C THR A 217 0.52 -6.11 -0.30
N THR A 218 1.48 -5.41 -0.90
CA THR A 218 2.47 -6.03 -1.80
C THR A 218 3.71 -6.42 -1.02
N LEU A 219 4.08 -7.69 -1.09
CA LEU A 219 5.39 -8.18 -0.71
C LEU A 219 6.26 -8.26 -1.98
N THR A 220 7.56 -8.28 -1.81
CA THR A 220 8.51 -8.55 -2.90
C THR A 220 9.50 -9.61 -2.49
N ILE A 221 9.80 -10.49 -3.42
CA ILE A 221 10.85 -11.49 -3.30
C ILE A 221 11.84 -11.28 -4.45
N PHE A 222 13.13 -11.24 -4.13
CA PHE A 222 14.20 -11.14 -5.12
C PHE A 222 15.06 -12.40 -5.06
N SER A 223 15.31 -12.99 -6.22
CA SER A 223 16.17 -14.17 -6.38
C SER A 223 17.53 -13.76 -6.92
N SER A 224 18.58 -14.49 -6.58
CA SER A 224 19.87 -14.41 -7.29
C SER A 224 19.83 -15.01 -8.69
N ARG A 225 18.74 -15.66 -9.09
CA ARG A 225 18.59 -16.28 -10.41
C ARG A 225 17.28 -15.92 -11.09
N ARG A 226 17.30 -15.96 -12.43
CA ARG A 226 16.16 -15.61 -13.28
C ARG A 226 15.38 -16.81 -13.80
N ASP A 227 15.92 -18.00 -13.60
CA ASP A 227 15.35 -19.31 -13.93
C ASP A 227 14.30 -19.80 -12.91
N VAL A 228 13.72 -18.87 -12.15
CA VAL A 228 12.67 -19.17 -11.17
C VAL A 228 11.37 -19.53 -11.90
N SER A 229 10.79 -20.68 -11.56
CA SER A 229 9.49 -21.14 -12.06
C SER A 229 8.58 -21.66 -10.95
N ASP A 230 7.32 -21.93 -11.29
CA ASP A 230 6.32 -22.57 -10.41
C ASP A 230 6.14 -21.90 -9.05
N ILE A 231 6.26 -20.56 -9.03
CA ILE A 231 6.13 -19.78 -7.82
C ILE A 231 4.71 -19.82 -7.27
N LYS A 232 4.56 -20.28 -6.02
CA LYS A 232 3.32 -20.29 -5.26
C LYS A 232 3.56 -19.55 -3.95
N ALA A 233 2.66 -18.64 -3.63
CA ALA A 233 2.83 -17.74 -2.50
C ALA A 233 1.52 -17.61 -1.70
N SER A 234 1.63 -17.60 -0.37
CA SER A 234 0.49 -17.35 0.53
C SER A 234 0.94 -16.65 1.81
N LEU A 235 0.03 -15.91 2.43
CA LEU A 235 0.15 -15.47 3.82
C LEU A 235 -0.72 -16.35 4.71
N SER A 236 -0.34 -16.46 5.97
CA SER A 236 -1.21 -16.96 7.03
C SER A 236 -1.14 -16.09 8.29
N THR A 237 -2.21 -16.12 9.07
CA THR A 237 -2.30 -15.48 10.39
C THR A 237 -3.31 -16.20 11.27
N LEU A 238 -3.34 -15.87 12.56
CA LEU A 238 -4.31 -16.36 13.52
C LEU A 238 -5.30 -15.25 13.90
N ALA A 239 -6.59 -15.58 13.91
CA ALA A 239 -7.67 -14.75 14.43
C ALA A 239 -8.40 -15.56 15.52
N GLY A 240 -8.01 -15.37 16.79
CA GLY A 240 -8.45 -16.25 17.87
C GLY A 240 -7.94 -17.69 17.64
N ASN A 241 -8.86 -18.64 17.47
CA ASN A 241 -8.57 -20.03 17.12
C ASN A 241 -8.60 -20.31 15.60
N ARG A 242 -8.96 -19.33 14.76
CA ARG A 242 -9.09 -19.49 13.31
C ARG A 242 -7.74 -19.29 12.64
N HIS A 243 -7.35 -20.21 11.76
CA HIS A 243 -6.18 -20.06 10.90
C HIS A 243 -6.60 -19.48 9.54
N ILE A 244 -6.22 -18.24 9.28
CA ILE A 244 -6.57 -17.53 8.05
C ILE A 244 -5.44 -17.74 7.04
N ARG A 245 -5.78 -18.22 5.84
CA ARG A 245 -4.84 -18.34 4.72
C ARG A 245 -5.25 -17.41 3.58
N ILE A 246 -4.29 -16.62 3.10
CA ILE A 246 -4.50 -15.61 2.06
C ILE A 246 -3.61 -15.95 0.86
N PRO A 247 -4.17 -16.38 -0.28
CA PRO A 247 -3.41 -16.55 -1.51
C PRO A 247 -2.79 -15.22 -1.98
N LEU A 248 -1.59 -15.30 -2.54
CA LEU A 248 -0.91 -14.16 -3.16
C LEU A 248 -0.89 -14.33 -4.68
N ILE A 249 -1.24 -13.26 -5.40
CA ILE A 249 -1.03 -13.18 -6.85
C ILE A 249 0.44 -12.83 -7.08
N VAL A 250 1.09 -13.53 -8.02
CA VAL A 250 2.52 -13.33 -8.31
C VAL A 250 2.69 -12.66 -9.66
N GLU A 251 3.42 -11.55 -9.68
CA GLU A 251 3.82 -10.84 -10.88
C GLU A 251 5.35 -10.77 -10.98
N LYS A 252 5.92 -11.12 -12.13
CA LYS A 252 7.37 -11.08 -12.36
C LYS A 252 7.78 -9.68 -12.82
N LEU A 253 8.79 -9.10 -12.18
CA LEU A 253 9.37 -7.82 -12.60
C LEU A 253 10.18 -7.97 -13.89
N GLY A 254 10.30 -6.87 -14.65
CA GLY A 254 10.93 -6.86 -15.97
C GLY A 254 12.39 -7.35 -16.00
N SER A 255 13.15 -7.17 -14.91
CA SER A 255 14.54 -7.65 -14.83
C SER A 255 14.64 -9.19 -14.77
N GLY A 256 13.57 -9.83 -14.30
CA GLY A 256 13.49 -11.26 -14.00
C GLY A 256 14.03 -11.70 -12.65
N TYR A 257 14.62 -10.79 -11.85
CA TYR A 257 15.12 -11.09 -10.50
C TYR A 257 14.05 -10.94 -9.41
N GLY A 258 13.17 -9.95 -9.54
CA GLY A 258 12.10 -9.68 -8.58
C GLY A 258 10.73 -10.22 -8.96
N TYR A 259 9.93 -10.49 -7.93
CA TYR A 259 8.52 -10.85 -8.05
C TYR A 259 7.72 -10.07 -7.01
N VAL A 260 6.61 -9.48 -7.45
CA VAL A 260 5.63 -8.81 -6.59
C VAL A 260 4.57 -9.82 -6.20
N LEU A 261 4.29 -9.89 -4.89
CA LEU A 261 3.31 -10.80 -4.32
C LEU A 261 2.18 -9.99 -3.71
N THR A 262 1.02 -10.00 -4.37
CA THR A 262 -0.11 -9.14 -4.00
C THR A 262 -1.17 -9.93 -3.26
N ALA A 263 -1.49 -9.50 -2.04
CA ALA A 263 -2.56 -10.12 -1.27
C ALA A 263 -3.92 -9.91 -1.96
N GLN A 264 -4.70 -10.99 -2.08
CA GLN A 264 -6.04 -10.93 -2.69
C GLN A 264 -7.09 -10.27 -1.79
N ARG A 265 -6.70 -9.89 -0.56
CA ARG A 265 -7.53 -9.15 0.39
C ARG A 265 -6.69 -8.18 1.20
N GLN A 266 -7.34 -7.17 1.76
CA GLN A 266 -6.72 -6.22 2.68
C GLN A 266 -6.28 -6.94 3.97
N LEU A 267 -5.09 -6.63 4.47
CA LEU A 267 -4.58 -7.19 5.73
C LEU A 267 -5.07 -6.35 6.91
N ARG A 268 -5.25 -6.98 8.07
CA ARG A 268 -5.54 -6.29 9.34
C ARG A 268 -4.30 -5.60 9.87
N GLY A 269 -4.53 -4.50 10.59
CA GLY A 269 -3.50 -3.77 11.29
C GLY A 269 -3.10 -4.46 12.59
N ASP A 270 -1.92 -4.12 13.07
CA ASP A 270 -1.28 -4.65 14.27
C ASP A 270 -1.28 -6.19 14.36
N ARG A 271 -1.16 -6.86 13.21
CA ARG A 271 -1.25 -8.31 13.13
C ARG A 271 0.02 -8.90 12.53
N GLU A 272 0.44 -10.02 13.12
CA GLU A 272 1.54 -10.82 12.59
C GLU A 272 1.03 -11.72 11.46
N TYR A 273 1.74 -11.70 10.34
CA TYR A 273 1.51 -12.56 9.21
C TYR A 273 2.77 -13.38 8.94
N THR A 274 2.59 -14.66 8.64
CA THR A 274 3.64 -15.51 8.09
C THR A 274 3.46 -15.62 6.59
N ALA A 275 4.48 -15.20 5.83
CA ALA A 275 4.55 -15.41 4.40
C ALA A 275 5.27 -16.71 4.08
N GLU A 276 4.77 -17.42 3.08
CA GLU A 276 5.37 -18.62 2.53
C GLU A 276 5.40 -18.55 1.02
N VAL A 277 6.58 -18.75 0.44
CA VAL A 277 6.80 -18.81 -1.00
C VAL A 277 7.53 -20.10 -1.33
N SER A 278 7.01 -20.86 -2.27
CA SER A 278 7.66 -22.04 -2.85
C SER A 278 7.89 -21.81 -4.34
N PHE A 279 9.03 -22.24 -4.87
CA PHE A 279 9.40 -22.06 -6.28
C PHE A 279 10.47 -23.08 -6.71
N GLN A 280 10.69 -23.24 -8.01
CA GLN A 280 11.80 -24.02 -8.57
C GLN A 280 12.90 -23.09 -9.07
N SER A 281 14.16 -23.47 -8.92
CA SER A 281 15.31 -22.81 -9.57
C SER A 281 16.49 -23.78 -9.59
N GLY A 282 17.25 -23.84 -10.70
CA GLY A 282 18.37 -24.78 -10.85
C GLY A 282 17.99 -26.26 -10.70
N GLY A 283 16.74 -26.63 -11.01
CA GLY A 283 16.23 -27.99 -10.79
C GLY A 283 15.97 -28.36 -9.32
N GLN A 284 16.03 -27.39 -8.40
CA GLN A 284 15.75 -27.59 -6.98
C GLN A 284 14.45 -26.90 -6.56
N SER A 285 13.69 -27.55 -5.68
CA SER A 285 12.52 -26.97 -5.02
C SER A 285 12.97 -26.17 -3.80
N MET A 286 12.59 -24.90 -3.77
CA MET A 286 12.93 -23.96 -2.70
C MET A 286 11.67 -23.54 -1.96
N VAL A 287 11.79 -23.35 -0.65
CA VAL A 287 10.73 -22.78 0.20
C VAL A 287 11.33 -21.69 1.08
N LYS A 288 10.72 -20.50 1.05
CA LYS A 288 11.06 -19.37 1.92
C LYS A 288 9.84 -19.06 2.80
N LYS A 289 10.03 -19.14 4.12
CA LYS A 289 9.05 -18.69 5.12
C LYS A 289 9.65 -17.55 5.94
N TRP A 290 8.84 -16.56 6.27
CA TRP A 290 9.22 -15.43 7.12
C TRP A 290 7.98 -14.78 7.72
N SER A 291 8.14 -14.00 8.79
CA SER A 291 7.03 -13.29 9.43
C SER A 291 7.24 -11.79 9.43
N PHE A 292 6.15 -11.03 9.43
CA PHE A 292 6.16 -9.57 9.60
C PHE A 292 4.89 -9.12 10.31
N ARG A 293 4.95 -7.96 10.96
CA ARG A 293 3.81 -7.36 11.65
C ARG A 293 3.37 -6.07 10.96
N THR A 294 2.08 -5.98 10.66
CA THR A 294 1.48 -4.78 10.06
C THR A 294 1.45 -3.62 11.05
N SER A 295 1.38 -2.40 10.53
CA SER A 295 1.20 -1.17 11.32
C SER A 295 -0.11 -1.20 12.08
N ASN A 296 -0.16 -0.47 13.20
CA ASN A 296 -1.40 -0.31 13.92
C ASN A 296 -2.36 0.61 13.15
N PHE A 297 -3.42 0.02 12.62
CA PHE A 297 -4.60 0.70 12.12
C PHE A 297 -5.78 -0.20 12.43
N GLN A 298 -6.83 0.37 13.03
CA GLN A 298 -7.97 -0.39 13.50
C GLN A 298 -9.19 -0.04 12.66
N TYR A 299 -9.97 -1.06 12.32
CA TYR A 299 -11.27 -0.91 11.70
C TYR A 299 -12.32 -1.42 12.67
N GLN A 300 -13.41 -0.66 12.80
CA GLN A 300 -14.49 -1.00 13.73
C GLN A 300 -15.30 -2.21 13.28
N LEU A 301 -15.29 -2.52 11.98
CA LEU A 301 -16.06 -3.62 11.41
C LEU A 301 -15.21 -4.43 10.44
N ASN A 302 -15.17 -5.74 10.68
CA ASN A 302 -14.50 -6.71 9.83
C ASN A 302 -15.48 -7.81 9.41
N PHE A 303 -15.23 -8.38 8.25
CA PHE A 303 -16.04 -9.45 7.66
C PHE A 303 -15.10 -10.55 7.18
N ASP A 304 -15.18 -11.76 7.76
CA ASP A 304 -14.27 -12.89 7.51
C ASP A 304 -12.78 -12.49 7.57
N ASP A 305 -12.42 -11.81 8.66
CA ASP A 305 -11.11 -11.22 8.93
C ASP A 305 -10.66 -10.08 7.99
N MET A 306 -11.53 -9.61 7.10
CA MET A 306 -11.24 -8.49 6.21
C MET A 306 -11.78 -7.19 6.77
N PRO A 307 -10.95 -6.14 6.92
CA PRO A 307 -11.46 -4.85 7.33
C PRO A 307 -12.32 -4.20 6.27
N LEU A 308 -13.49 -3.72 6.69
CA LEU A 308 -14.40 -2.99 5.82
C LEU A 308 -14.04 -1.50 5.83
N MET A 309 -13.20 -1.10 4.87
CA MET A 309 -12.59 0.24 4.84
C MET A 309 -13.58 1.40 4.72
N HIS A 310 -14.81 1.12 4.29
CA HIS A 310 -15.88 2.12 4.10
C HIS A 310 -17.11 1.79 4.92
N ALA A 311 -16.93 1.01 5.99
CA ALA A 311 -18.00 0.80 6.94
C ALA A 311 -18.41 2.16 7.54
N PRO A 312 -19.72 2.47 7.58
CA PRO A 312 -20.19 3.60 8.36
C PRO A 312 -19.73 3.45 9.82
N PRO A 313 -19.49 4.57 10.53
CA PRO A 313 -19.07 4.51 11.93
C PRO A 313 -20.07 3.69 12.74
N LEU A 314 -19.54 2.81 13.57
CA LEU A 314 -20.34 1.98 14.45
C LEU A 314 -21.03 2.88 15.48
N TYR A 315 -22.36 2.91 15.49
CA TYR A 315 -23.10 3.63 16.51
C TYR A 315 -23.31 2.72 17.71
N ILE A 316 -22.77 3.09 18.87
CA ILE A 316 -22.97 2.33 20.10
C ILE A 316 -24.08 3.00 20.90
N ALA A 317 -25.25 2.36 20.96
CA ALA A 317 -26.41 2.82 21.72
C ALA A 317 -26.79 1.79 22.78
N ASN A 318 -26.82 2.20 24.05
CA ASN A 318 -27.24 1.34 25.18
C ASN A 318 -26.51 -0.02 25.24
N GLY A 319 -25.23 -0.06 24.85
CA GLY A 319 -24.42 -1.29 24.81
C GLY A 319 -24.65 -2.16 23.56
N SER A 320 -25.54 -1.77 22.66
CA SER A 320 -25.73 -2.39 21.35
C SER A 320 -24.95 -1.65 20.27
N SER A 321 -24.28 -2.40 19.42
CA SER A 321 -23.62 -1.87 18.23
C SER A 321 -24.58 -1.86 17.05
N GLU A 322 -24.73 -0.70 16.43
CA GLU A 322 -25.73 -0.43 15.40
C GLU A 322 -25.11 0.16 14.15
N VAL A 323 -25.69 -0.19 13.01
CA VAL A 323 -25.23 0.26 11.70
C VAL A 323 -26.40 0.69 10.82
N PRO A 324 -26.17 1.56 9.81
CA PRO A 324 -27.15 1.86 8.79
C PRO A 324 -27.69 0.59 8.15
N MET A 325 -29.01 0.44 8.20
CA MET A 325 -29.78 -0.70 7.69
C MET A 325 -29.26 -1.19 6.33
N ARG A 326 -29.22 -0.29 5.34
CA ARG A 326 -28.88 -0.61 3.96
C ARG A 326 -27.50 -1.27 3.83
N TYR A 327 -26.51 -0.78 4.57
CA TYR A 327 -25.12 -1.24 4.47
C TYR A 327 -25.01 -2.73 4.80
N LEU A 328 -25.55 -3.15 5.94
CA LEU A 328 -25.39 -4.52 6.44
C LEU A 328 -26.14 -5.53 5.57
N PHE A 329 -27.34 -5.19 5.13
CA PHE A 329 -28.13 -6.07 4.28
C PHE A 329 -27.57 -6.19 2.86
N GLU A 330 -27.09 -5.09 2.26
CA GLU A 330 -26.41 -5.14 0.96
C GLU A 330 -25.11 -5.95 1.06
N LEU A 331 -24.34 -5.78 2.14
CA LEU A 331 -23.16 -6.60 2.43
C LEU A 331 -23.50 -8.10 2.47
N PHE A 332 -24.68 -8.45 3.01
CA PHE A 332 -25.11 -9.85 3.11
C PHE A 332 -25.80 -10.36 1.84
N GLY A 333 -25.96 -9.53 0.81
CA GLY A 333 -26.67 -9.88 -0.42
C GLY A 333 -28.19 -9.97 -0.27
N ALA A 334 -28.77 -9.31 0.73
CA ALA A 334 -30.20 -9.28 0.97
C ALA A 334 -30.88 -8.12 0.23
N ARG A 335 -32.07 -8.37 -0.30
CA ARG A 335 -32.95 -7.29 -0.79
C ARG A 335 -33.65 -6.65 0.41
N VAL A 336 -33.58 -5.32 0.51
CA VAL A 336 -34.24 -4.57 1.58
C VAL A 336 -35.31 -3.64 1.04
N GLU A 337 -36.45 -3.65 1.71
CA GLU A 337 -37.56 -2.74 1.46
C GLU A 337 -37.91 -1.98 2.75
N TRP A 338 -38.16 -0.68 2.59
CA TRP A 338 -38.60 0.20 3.66
C TRP A 338 -40.01 0.70 3.35
N ASN A 339 -40.99 0.36 4.21
CA ASN A 339 -42.34 0.88 4.14
C ASN A 339 -42.50 2.07 5.09
N LYS A 340 -42.60 3.27 4.52
CA LYS A 340 -42.75 4.53 5.28
C LYS A 340 -44.05 4.59 6.07
N SER A 341 -45.15 4.05 5.55
CA SER A 341 -46.48 4.15 6.17
C SER A 341 -46.59 3.33 7.44
N THR A 342 -46.00 2.13 7.44
CA THR A 342 -46.00 1.22 8.59
C THR A 342 -44.71 1.28 9.40
N ARG A 343 -43.75 2.12 8.98
CA ARG A 343 -42.40 2.24 9.55
C ARG A 343 -41.71 0.88 9.68
N THR A 344 -41.79 0.07 8.63
CA THR A 344 -41.34 -1.33 8.62
C THR A 344 -40.19 -1.56 7.66
N ILE A 345 -39.20 -2.30 8.13
CA ILE A 345 -38.06 -2.85 7.38
C ILE A 345 -38.41 -4.29 7.02
N THR A 346 -38.24 -4.67 5.75
CA THR A 346 -38.35 -6.07 5.31
C THR A 346 -37.09 -6.41 4.51
N ALA A 347 -36.34 -7.40 4.99
CA ALA A 347 -35.14 -7.89 4.33
C ALA A 347 -35.35 -9.36 3.94
N VAL A 348 -35.04 -9.70 2.69
CA VAL A 348 -35.22 -11.04 2.14
C VAL A 348 -33.93 -11.51 1.48
N LYS A 349 -33.50 -12.73 1.81
CA LYS A 349 -32.40 -13.44 1.16
C LYS A 349 -32.73 -14.92 1.12
N ASN A 350 -32.79 -15.52 -0.07
CA ASN A 350 -33.21 -16.91 -0.25
C ASN A 350 -34.57 -17.17 0.45
N GLU A 351 -34.64 -18.14 1.36
CA GLU A 351 -35.85 -18.47 2.14
C GLU A 351 -35.99 -17.63 3.42
N LEU A 352 -34.98 -16.83 3.77
CA LEU A 352 -35.00 -15.98 4.94
C LEU A 352 -35.78 -14.69 4.67
N SER A 353 -36.76 -14.42 5.53
CA SER A 353 -37.53 -13.18 5.59
C SER A 353 -37.43 -12.58 6.98
N LEU A 354 -36.74 -11.45 7.09
CA LEU A 354 -36.62 -10.67 8.31
C LEU A 354 -37.49 -9.41 8.23
N LYS A 355 -38.38 -9.22 9.21
CA LYS A 355 -39.22 -8.04 9.33
C LYS A 355 -38.99 -7.36 10.67
N MET A 356 -38.78 -6.05 10.65
CA MET A 356 -38.64 -5.25 11.87
C MET A 356 -39.43 -3.95 11.73
N THR A 357 -39.88 -3.41 12.86
CA THR A 357 -40.61 -2.14 12.92
C THR A 357 -39.80 -1.15 13.75
N ILE A 358 -39.71 0.10 13.31
CA ILE A 358 -39.01 1.15 14.08
C ILE A 358 -39.62 1.27 15.48
N ASP A 359 -38.76 1.46 16.48
CA ASP A 359 -39.09 1.59 17.91
C ASP A 359 -39.73 0.32 18.53
N SER A 360 -39.75 -0.81 17.83
CA SER A 360 -40.27 -2.08 18.33
C SER A 360 -39.15 -3.02 18.76
N HIS A 361 -39.29 -3.60 19.96
CA HIS A 361 -38.40 -4.65 20.49
C HIS A 361 -38.73 -6.06 19.97
N THR A 362 -39.63 -6.18 18.98
CA THR A 362 -40.01 -7.46 18.39
C THR A 362 -39.71 -7.43 16.90
N ALA A 363 -38.83 -8.32 16.46
CA ALA A 363 -38.63 -8.67 15.06
C ALA A 363 -39.44 -9.93 14.70
N TYR A 364 -39.58 -10.18 13.40
CA TYR A 364 -40.13 -11.43 12.89
C TYR A 364 -39.15 -12.07 11.91
N LEU A 365 -38.64 -13.25 12.27
CA LEU A 365 -37.79 -14.06 11.41
C LEU A 365 -38.63 -15.22 10.87
N ASN A 366 -38.83 -15.26 9.56
CA ASN A 366 -39.70 -16.25 8.89
C ASN A 366 -41.12 -16.32 9.49
N GLY A 367 -41.64 -15.16 9.93
CA GLY A 367 -42.95 -15.04 10.57
C GLY A 367 -42.98 -15.37 12.07
N GLN A 368 -41.90 -15.90 12.65
CA GLN A 368 -41.80 -16.15 14.09
C GLN A 368 -41.29 -14.90 14.81
N ALA A 369 -41.94 -14.54 15.93
CA ALA A 369 -41.55 -13.39 16.73
C ALA A 369 -40.24 -13.67 17.49
N VAL A 370 -39.28 -12.74 17.40
CA VAL A 370 -37.99 -12.81 18.07
C VAL A 370 -37.74 -11.48 18.81
N PRO A 371 -37.31 -11.50 20.08
CA PRO A 371 -37.00 -10.28 20.82
C PRO A 371 -35.73 -9.60 20.28
N LEU A 372 -35.67 -8.28 20.45
CA LEU A 372 -34.53 -7.43 20.13
C LEU A 372 -34.00 -6.75 21.38
N ASP A 373 -32.67 -6.81 21.57
CA ASP A 373 -31.99 -6.10 22.65
C ASP A 373 -32.08 -4.57 22.48
N SER A 374 -32.02 -4.10 21.23
CA SER A 374 -32.24 -2.69 20.85
C SER A 374 -33.21 -2.62 19.68
N PRO A 375 -34.19 -1.70 19.68
CA PRO A 375 -35.12 -1.57 18.57
C PRO A 375 -34.43 -0.83 17.40
N PRO A 376 -34.78 -1.13 16.14
CA PRO A 376 -34.37 -0.30 15.01
C PRO A 376 -34.89 1.12 15.22
N HIS A 377 -34.08 2.12 14.92
CA HIS A 377 -34.45 3.51 15.16
C HIS A 377 -34.07 4.40 13.97
N LEU A 378 -34.72 5.56 13.86
CA LEU A 378 -34.44 6.55 12.83
C LEU A 378 -33.60 7.69 13.44
N TYR A 379 -32.37 7.85 12.95
CA TYR A 379 -31.47 8.94 13.36
C TYR A 379 -31.00 9.71 12.13
N VAL A 380 -31.27 11.02 12.10
CA VAL A 380 -30.90 11.93 11.00
C VAL A 380 -31.19 11.32 9.62
N TYR A 381 -32.45 10.91 9.41
CA TYR A 381 -32.95 10.29 8.17
C TYR A 381 -32.32 8.94 7.79
N THR A 382 -31.50 8.35 8.66
CA THR A 382 -30.90 7.02 8.47
C THR A 382 -31.50 6.05 9.46
N THR A 383 -31.93 4.89 8.97
CA THR A 383 -32.40 3.81 9.84
C THR A 383 -31.21 3.01 10.34
N TYR A 384 -31.06 2.94 11.66
CA TYR A 384 -30.06 2.11 12.33
C TYR A 384 -30.70 0.82 12.83
N VAL A 385 -29.95 -0.28 12.71
CA VAL A 385 -30.39 -1.62 13.11
C VAL A 385 -29.31 -2.29 13.98
N PRO A 386 -29.71 -3.17 14.92
CA PRO A 386 -28.75 -3.87 15.79
C PRO A 386 -27.90 -4.85 14.99
N LEU A 387 -26.60 -4.57 14.86
CA LEU A 387 -25.69 -5.31 13.98
C LEU A 387 -25.65 -6.80 14.32
N ARG A 388 -25.55 -7.13 15.62
CA ARG A 388 -25.46 -8.51 16.10
C ARG A 388 -26.70 -9.32 15.69
N PHE A 389 -27.88 -8.82 16.03
CA PHE A 389 -29.14 -9.50 15.71
C PHE A 389 -29.30 -9.73 14.20
N ILE A 390 -29.00 -8.73 13.37
CA ILE A 390 -29.09 -8.91 11.92
C ILE A 390 -28.08 -9.94 11.43
N SER A 391 -26.84 -9.91 11.91
CA SER A 391 -25.82 -10.87 11.49
C SER A 391 -26.20 -12.30 11.89
N GLU A 392 -26.60 -12.51 13.14
CA GLU A 392 -27.01 -13.81 13.67
C GLU A 392 -28.31 -14.32 13.02
N ALA A 393 -29.26 -13.43 12.69
CA ALA A 393 -30.45 -13.80 11.92
C ALA A 393 -30.08 -14.39 10.56
N PHE A 394 -29.00 -13.90 9.93
CA PHE A 394 -28.47 -14.40 8.67
C PHE A 394 -27.57 -15.63 8.81
N GLY A 395 -27.38 -16.15 10.04
CA GLY A 395 -26.57 -17.33 10.34
C GLY A 395 -25.10 -17.03 10.65
N TYR A 396 -24.72 -15.75 10.79
CA TYR A 396 -23.33 -15.36 10.97
C TYR A 396 -22.95 -15.23 12.44
N GLU A 397 -21.71 -15.60 12.77
CA GLU A 397 -21.16 -15.44 14.11
C GLU A 397 -20.60 -14.02 14.29
N VAL A 398 -20.88 -13.39 15.43
CA VAL A 398 -20.43 -12.03 15.73
C VAL A 398 -19.58 -12.01 16.99
N GLU A 399 -18.32 -11.60 16.83
CA GLU A 399 -17.37 -11.43 17.91
C GLU A 399 -17.08 -9.95 18.12
N TYR A 400 -17.13 -9.48 19.37
CA TYR A 400 -16.69 -8.13 19.73
C TYR A 400 -15.34 -8.21 20.42
N HIS A 401 -14.42 -7.37 19.99
CA HIS A 401 -13.06 -7.28 20.51
C HIS A 401 -12.89 -5.98 21.31
N PRO A 402 -12.93 -6.03 22.65
CA PRO A 402 -12.85 -4.82 23.47
C PRO A 402 -11.52 -4.08 23.35
N ALA A 403 -10.43 -4.79 23.05
CA ALA A 403 -9.08 -4.25 22.99
C ALA A 403 -8.89 -3.26 21.82
N ASP A 404 -9.55 -3.51 20.70
CA ASP A 404 -9.49 -2.67 19.49
C ASP A 404 -10.82 -1.98 19.16
N GLN A 405 -11.86 -2.19 19.98
CA GLN A 405 -13.22 -1.70 19.77
C GLN A 405 -13.77 -2.08 18.38
N SER A 406 -13.43 -3.30 17.94
CA SER A 406 -13.86 -3.84 16.64
C SER A 406 -14.88 -4.95 16.79
N ILE A 407 -15.62 -5.18 15.71
CA ILE A 407 -16.53 -6.31 15.56
C ILE A 407 -16.09 -7.12 14.35
N ASP A 408 -15.99 -8.43 14.55
CA ASP A 408 -15.80 -9.40 13.49
C ASP A 408 -17.12 -10.12 13.22
N ILE A 409 -17.57 -10.12 11.97
CA ILE A 409 -18.68 -10.93 11.48
C ILE A 409 -18.10 -12.09 10.66
N TRP A 410 -18.50 -13.32 10.97
CA TRP A 410 -18.04 -14.55 10.33
C TRP A 410 -19.20 -15.26 9.64
N THR A 411 -19.08 -15.52 8.34
CA THR A 411 -20.23 -15.94 7.53
C THR A 411 -20.53 -17.44 7.48
N GLU A 412 -19.56 -18.27 7.87
CA GLU A 412 -19.59 -19.74 8.08
C GLU A 412 -18.30 -20.41 7.56
N LEU A 413 -17.71 -21.23 8.45
CA LEU A 413 -16.86 -22.41 8.24
C LEU A 413 -15.58 -22.23 7.39
N VAL A 414 -14.56 -21.54 7.91
CA VAL A 414 -13.16 -21.89 7.58
C VAL A 414 -13.03 -23.39 7.81
N ASP A 415 -12.67 -24.16 6.77
CA ASP A 415 -12.40 -25.59 6.81
C ASP A 415 -12.17 -26.08 8.25
N ASN A 416 -13.21 -26.63 8.90
CA ASN A 416 -12.91 -27.57 9.97
C ASN A 416 -12.35 -28.75 9.17
N PRO A 417 -11.04 -29.07 9.22
CA PRO A 417 -10.63 -30.34 8.66
C PRO A 417 -11.51 -31.34 9.38
N LYS A 418 -12.36 -32.03 8.63
CA LYS A 418 -12.91 -33.28 9.13
C LYS A 418 -11.67 -34.05 9.55
N VAL A 419 -11.48 -34.17 10.86
CA VAL A 419 -10.69 -35.26 11.38
C VAL A 419 -11.49 -36.46 10.91
N ASP A 420 -11.09 -37.01 9.77
CA ASP A 420 -11.58 -38.30 9.32
C ASP A 420 -11.18 -39.28 10.42
N SER A 421 -12.08 -39.49 11.36
CA SER A 421 -12.04 -40.61 12.26
C SER A 421 -12.59 -41.80 11.50
N GLU A 422 -11.71 -42.52 10.81
CA GLU A 422 -11.82 -43.96 10.59
C GLU A 422 -10.53 -44.65 11.03
#